data_AF-A0A417YYF4-F1
#
_entry.id   AF-A0A417YYF4-F1
#
_cell.length_a   1.000
_cell.length_b   1.000
_cell.length_c   1.000
_cell.angle_alpha   90.00
_cell.angle_beta   90.00
_cell.angle_gamma   90.00
#
_symmetry.space_group_name_H-M   'P 1'
#
loop_
_entity.id
_entity.type
_entity.pdbx_description
1 polymer ?
#
loop_
_entity_poly.entity_id
_entity_poly.type
_entity_poly.pdbx_seq_one_letter_code
_entity_poly.pdbx_strand_id
1 'polypeptide(L)'
;MIRMNKSIIMAIAWKDLKATFSSKKVWVPMVIIAVLICTVLPSVFAVLGLHTNMLAGEAQDIEKPIQAFIEKFPDEEMGEKLASLPDLGTKFVYFFMSFMMIPFFLIVVIINSLVTASNSFVGEKERKTLETLLFAPISITDLFIGKVLASLIPALGITIAVYLLDLIVINIIAYPYFGELLFVKSVWLLLIFWSLQHSFYLRSS
;
A
#
# COMPACT_ATOMS: atom_id res chain seq x y z
N MET A 1 4.56 19.11 31.77
CA MET A 1 4.76 17.92 30.92
C MET A 1 3.48 17.09 30.98
N ILE A 2 2.61 17.20 29.97
CA ILE A 2 1.35 16.45 29.94
C ILE A 2 1.72 14.98 29.73
N ARG A 3 1.52 14.16 30.76
CA ARG A 3 1.91 12.74 30.75
C ARG A 3 0.84 11.96 29.98
N MET A 4 1.06 11.75 28.69
CA MET A 4 0.17 10.94 27.84
C MET A 4 -0.04 9.55 28.45
N ASN A 5 -1.29 9.14 28.61
CA ASN A 5 -1.61 7.83 29.18
C ASN A 5 -1.81 6.79 28.07
N LYS A 6 -0.75 6.05 27.74
CA LYS A 6 -0.73 5.02 26.68
C LYS A 6 -1.84 3.97 26.83
N SER A 7 -2.26 3.65 28.06
CA SER A 7 -3.32 2.68 28.32
C SER A 7 -4.69 3.20 27.87
N ILE A 8 -4.97 4.50 28.07
CA ILE A 8 -6.22 5.13 27.62
C ILE A 8 -6.25 5.20 26.09
N ILE A 9 -5.14 5.61 25.48
CA ILE A 9 -4.98 5.68 24.02
C ILE A 9 -5.25 4.30 23.38
N MET A 10 -4.61 3.26 23.90
CA MET A 10 -4.78 1.89 23.39
C MET A 10 -6.20 1.35 23.62
N ALA A 11 -6.83 1.67 24.75
CA ALA A 11 -8.21 1.24 25.03
C ALA A 11 -9.21 1.86 24.06
N ILE A 12 -9.05 3.14 23.71
CA ILE A 12 -9.86 3.82 22.69
C ILE A 12 -9.64 3.15 21.33
N ALA A 13 -8.38 2.94 20.93
CA ALA A 13 -8.05 2.33 19.66
C ALA A 13 -8.61 0.90 19.53
N TRP A 14 -8.46 0.08 20.57
CA TRP A 14 -8.94 -1.30 20.58
C TRP A 14 -10.47 -1.41 20.51
N LYS A 15 -11.18 -0.51 21.21
CA LYS A 15 -12.64 -0.44 21.17
C LYS A 15 -13.14 -0.16 19.74
N ASP A 16 -12.58 0.85 19.08
CA ASP A 16 -12.98 1.28 17.73
C ASP A 16 -12.55 0.25 16.67
N LEU A 17 -11.38 -0.36 16.83
CA LEU A 17 -10.90 -1.46 16.01
C LEU A 17 -11.88 -2.64 16.04
N LYS A 18 -12.26 -3.07 17.26
CA LYS A 18 -13.20 -4.17 17.45
C LYS A 18 -14.58 -3.85 16.87
N ALA A 19 -15.04 -2.61 16.99
CA ALA A 19 -16.30 -2.17 16.38
C ALA A 19 -16.26 -2.24 14.85
N THR A 20 -15.14 -1.83 14.23
CA THR A 20 -14.93 -1.86 12.78
C THR A 20 -14.93 -3.29 12.25
N PHE A 21 -14.18 -4.20 12.88
CA PHE A 21 -14.12 -5.61 12.45
C PHE A 21 -15.33 -6.45 12.85
N SER A 22 -16.16 -5.98 13.79
CA SER A 22 -17.41 -6.66 14.14
C SER A 22 -18.48 -6.51 13.04
N SER A 23 -18.45 -5.40 12.29
CA SER A 23 -19.42 -5.14 11.22
C SER A 23 -18.93 -5.63 9.87
N LYS A 24 -19.51 -6.73 9.37
CA LYS A 24 -19.26 -7.24 8.00
C LYS A 24 -19.48 -6.18 6.93
N LYS A 25 -20.38 -5.21 7.16
CA LYS A 25 -20.67 -4.13 6.21
C LYS A 25 -19.50 -3.15 6.03
N VAL A 26 -18.54 -3.15 6.95
CA VAL A 26 -17.40 -2.22 6.94
C VAL A 26 -16.13 -2.93 6.48
N TRP A 27 -15.72 -4.03 7.13
CA TRP A 27 -14.42 -4.64 6.79
C TRP A 27 -14.43 -5.43 5.47
N VAL A 28 -15.58 -6.00 5.06
CA VAL A 28 -15.68 -6.75 3.80
C VAL A 28 -15.39 -5.86 2.59
N PRO A 29 -16.04 -4.70 2.39
CA PRO A 29 -15.71 -3.83 1.25
C PRO A 29 -14.27 -3.31 1.31
N MET A 30 -13.70 -3.07 2.49
CA MET A 30 -12.30 -2.67 2.64
C MET A 30 -11.34 -3.74 2.09
N VAL A 31 -11.59 -5.01 2.40
CA VAL A 31 -10.80 -6.13 1.89
C VAL A 31 -11.05 -6.34 0.39
N ILE A 32 -12.31 -6.25 -0.07
CA ILE A 32 -12.64 -6.39 -1.49
C ILE A 32 -11.91 -5.34 -2.32
N ILE A 33 -11.96 -4.07 -1.91
CA ILE A 33 -11.27 -2.97 -2.60
C ILE A 33 -9.76 -3.20 -2.59
N ALA A 34 -9.19 -3.59 -1.44
CA ALA A 34 -7.76 -3.84 -1.32
C ALA A 34 -7.29 -4.97 -2.26
N VAL A 35 -7.99 -6.11 -2.26
CA VAL A 35 -7.67 -7.26 -3.14
C VAL A 35 -7.89 -6.90 -4.61
N LEU A 36 -8.95 -6.16 -4.93
CA LEU A 36 -9.25 -5.76 -6.30
C LEU A 36 -8.16 -4.86 -6.88
N ILE A 37 -7.72 -3.86 -6.11
CA ILE A 37 -6.73 -2.87 -6.54
C ILE A 37 -5.31 -3.44 -6.50
N CYS A 38 -4.92 -4.14 -5.44
CA CYS A 38 -3.53 -4.57 -5.25
C CYS A 38 -3.24 -5.96 -5.82
N THR A 39 -4.23 -6.81 -6.03
CA THR A 39 -3.98 -8.18 -6.53
C THR A 39 -4.65 -8.43 -7.87
N VAL A 40 -5.96 -8.20 -7.99
CA VAL A 40 -6.70 -8.56 -9.21
C VAL A 40 -6.22 -7.72 -10.39
N LEU A 41 -6.19 -6.39 -10.24
CA LEU A 41 -5.77 -5.49 -11.32
C LEU A 41 -4.32 -5.76 -11.77
N PRO A 42 -3.33 -5.86 -10.86
CA PRO A 42 -1.96 -6.19 -11.26
C PRO A 42 -1.85 -7.58 -11.87
N SER A 43 -2.51 -8.59 -11.31
CA SER A 43 -2.49 -9.95 -11.86
C SER A 43 -3.05 -9.99 -13.29
N VAL A 44 -4.17 -9.30 -13.55
CA VAL A 44 -4.74 -9.18 -14.90
C VAL A 44 -3.75 -8.48 -15.82
N PHE A 45 -3.12 -7.39 -15.38
CA PHE A 45 -2.11 -6.69 -16.16
C PHE A 45 -0.90 -7.58 -16.49
N ALA A 46 -0.38 -8.36 -15.52
CA ALA A 46 0.70 -9.31 -15.77
C ALA A 46 0.30 -10.37 -16.78
N VAL A 47 -0.86 -11.01 -16.61
CA VAL A 47 -1.32 -12.06 -17.53
C VAL A 47 -1.49 -11.49 -18.95
N LEU A 48 -2.11 -10.32 -19.09
CA LEU A 48 -2.26 -9.69 -20.40
C LEU A 48 -0.91 -9.31 -21.01
N GLY A 49 -0.03 -8.65 -20.25
CA GLY A 49 1.27 -8.21 -20.76
C GLY A 49 2.25 -9.35 -21.08
N LEU A 50 2.10 -10.52 -20.43
CA LEU A 50 2.94 -11.70 -20.67
C LEU A 50 2.40 -12.63 -21.76
N HIS A 51 1.08 -12.73 -21.92
CA HIS A 51 0.46 -13.66 -22.86
C HIS A 51 -0.07 -13.01 -24.13
N THR A 52 -0.26 -11.69 -24.15
CA THR A 52 -0.79 -10.99 -25.32
C THR A 52 0.24 -10.01 -25.85
N ASN A 53 0.48 -10.05 -27.16
CA ASN A 53 1.26 -9.05 -27.89
C ASN A 53 0.53 -7.70 -28.01
N MET A 54 -0.38 -7.36 -27.08
CA MET A 54 -1.18 -6.13 -27.12
C MET A 54 -0.33 -4.87 -27.14
N LEU A 55 0.89 -4.92 -26.59
CA LEU A 55 1.86 -3.81 -26.60
C LEU A 55 2.88 -3.91 -27.75
N ALA A 56 2.94 -5.04 -28.45
CA ALA A 56 3.94 -5.28 -29.50
C ALA A 56 3.53 -4.74 -30.89
N GLY A 57 2.22 -4.49 -31.11
CA GLY A 57 1.70 -4.01 -32.40
C GLY A 57 2.17 -2.60 -32.79
N GLU A 58 2.61 -1.79 -31.83
CA GLU A 58 3.18 -0.44 -32.04
C GLU A 58 4.69 -0.38 -31.72
N ALA A 59 5.34 -1.53 -31.51
CA ALA A 59 6.68 -1.61 -30.92
C ALA A 59 7.77 -0.87 -31.69
N GLN A 60 7.68 -0.74 -33.01
CA GLN A 60 8.76 -0.18 -33.82
C GLN A 60 9.01 1.32 -33.57
N ASP A 61 7.98 2.08 -33.17
CA ASP A 61 8.09 3.51 -32.86
C ASP A 61 8.38 3.78 -31.37
N ILE A 62 8.08 2.82 -30.50
CA ILE A 62 8.16 2.97 -29.03
C ILE A 62 9.44 2.35 -28.45
N GLU A 63 10.14 1.50 -29.20
CA GLU A 63 11.37 0.82 -28.74
C GLU A 63 12.49 1.80 -28.37
N LYS A 64 12.72 2.83 -29.20
CA LYS A 64 13.80 3.82 -29.03
C LYS A 64 13.62 4.67 -27.76
N PRO A 65 12.45 5.27 -27.49
CA PRO A 65 12.19 5.96 -26.22
C PRO A 65 12.43 5.08 -24.99
N ILE A 66 12.07 3.79 -25.08
CA ILE A 66 12.17 2.87 -23.94
C ILE A 66 13.60 2.45 -23.67
N GLN A 67 14.38 2.17 -24.72
CA GLN A 67 15.82 1.91 -24.56
C GLN A 67 16.53 3.12 -23.93
N ALA A 68 16.23 4.34 -24.39
CA ALA A 68 16.79 5.55 -23.81
C ALA A 68 16.37 5.80 -22.34
N PHE A 69 15.18 5.31 -21.94
CA PHE A 69 14.74 5.32 -20.55
C PHE A 69 15.50 4.29 -19.70
N ILE A 70 15.69 3.07 -20.22
CA ILE A 70 16.42 1.99 -19.53
C ILE A 70 17.88 2.38 -19.31
N GLU A 71 18.54 2.99 -20.31
CA GLU A 71 19.93 3.45 -20.18
C GLU A 71 20.12 4.54 -19.11
N LYS A 72 19.09 5.34 -18.86
CA LYS A 72 19.10 6.40 -17.84
C LYS A 72 18.48 5.95 -16.52
N PHE A 73 18.16 4.66 -16.40
CA PHE A 73 17.50 4.15 -15.21
C PHE A 73 18.46 4.20 -14.01
N PRO A 74 18.05 4.77 -12.87
CA PRO A 74 18.95 5.00 -11.74
C PRO A 74 19.39 3.70 -11.04
N ASP A 75 18.70 2.59 -11.29
CA ASP A 75 19.02 1.27 -10.74
C ASP A 75 19.66 0.42 -11.85
N GLU A 76 20.98 0.22 -11.76
CA GLU A 76 21.78 -0.49 -12.76
C GLU A 76 21.36 -1.97 -12.87
N GLU A 77 21.04 -2.64 -11.75
CA GLU A 77 20.60 -4.05 -11.73
C GLU A 77 19.26 -4.21 -12.47
N MET A 78 18.33 -3.30 -12.22
CA MET A 78 17.03 -3.28 -12.89
C MET A 78 17.17 -2.92 -14.38
N GLY A 79 18.05 -1.98 -14.72
CA GLY A 79 18.34 -1.58 -16.10
C GLY A 79 18.89 -2.73 -16.94
N GLU A 80 19.85 -3.49 -16.43
CA GLU A 80 20.40 -4.68 -17.09
C GLU A 80 19.34 -5.76 -17.29
N LYS A 81 18.51 -6.00 -16.27
CA LYS A 81 17.39 -6.96 -16.38
C LYS A 81 16.40 -6.54 -17.47
N LEU A 82 15.99 -5.28 -17.49
CA LEU A 82 15.11 -4.73 -18.53
C LEU A 82 15.71 -4.83 -19.93
N ALA A 83 17.01 -4.61 -20.08
CA ALA A 83 17.72 -4.75 -21.36
C ALA A 83 17.76 -6.22 -21.83
N SER A 84 17.87 -7.18 -20.91
CA SER A 84 17.93 -8.62 -21.21
C SER A 84 16.59 -9.23 -21.65
N LEU A 85 15.47 -8.55 -21.39
CA LEU A 85 14.14 -9.08 -21.71
C LEU A 85 13.84 -8.94 -23.21
N PRO A 86 13.27 -9.97 -23.85
CA PRO A 86 13.11 -10.01 -25.30
C PRO A 86 11.94 -9.15 -25.79
N ASP A 87 10.81 -9.14 -25.08
CA ASP A 87 9.58 -8.50 -25.53
C ASP A 87 9.24 -7.24 -24.72
N LEU A 88 8.60 -6.28 -25.40
CA LEU A 88 8.18 -5.03 -24.79
C LEU A 88 7.15 -5.24 -23.68
N GLY A 89 6.21 -6.17 -23.85
CA GLY A 89 5.25 -6.58 -22.83
C GLY A 89 5.93 -7.13 -21.59
N THR A 90 6.93 -8.01 -21.75
CA THR A 90 7.72 -8.50 -20.61
C THR A 90 8.47 -7.40 -19.87
N LYS A 91 9.05 -6.42 -20.59
CA LYS A 91 9.72 -5.25 -19.97
C LYS A 91 8.74 -4.41 -19.14
N PHE A 92 7.57 -4.12 -19.70
CA PHE A 92 6.53 -3.36 -19.01
C PHE A 92 5.98 -4.10 -17.78
N VAL A 93 5.72 -5.39 -17.88
CA VAL A 93 5.24 -6.19 -16.74
C VAL A 93 6.29 -6.23 -15.64
N TYR A 94 7.56 -6.47 -15.98
CA TYR A 94 8.65 -6.48 -15.01
C TYR A 94 8.80 -5.12 -14.30
N PHE A 95 8.78 -4.01 -15.06
CA PHE A 95 8.83 -2.66 -14.51
C PHE A 95 7.64 -2.35 -13.60
N PHE A 96 6.43 -2.66 -14.08
CA PHE A 96 5.19 -2.37 -13.36
C PHE A 96 5.10 -3.14 -12.03
N MET A 97 5.41 -4.43 -12.04
CA MET A 97 5.37 -5.26 -10.84
C MET A 97 6.48 -4.90 -9.84
N SER A 98 7.67 -4.51 -10.32
CA SER A 98 8.80 -4.21 -9.45
C SER A 98 8.72 -2.83 -8.83
N PHE A 99 8.21 -1.83 -9.56
CA PHE A 99 8.23 -0.42 -9.15
C PHE A 99 6.84 0.19 -8.93
N MET A 100 5.86 -0.09 -9.81
CA MET A 100 4.56 0.57 -9.76
C MET A 100 3.60 0.01 -8.71
N MET A 101 3.94 -1.07 -8.01
CA MET A 101 3.08 -1.66 -6.97
C MET A 101 3.02 -0.85 -5.67
N ILE A 102 4.08 -0.11 -5.36
CA ILE A 102 4.19 0.72 -4.16
C ILE A 102 2.99 1.69 -4.01
N PRO A 103 2.67 2.54 -5.00
CA PRO A 103 1.57 3.50 -4.87
C PRO A 103 0.21 2.81 -4.70
N PHE A 104 -0.01 1.60 -5.22
CA PHE A 104 -1.28 0.88 -5.07
C PHE A 104 -1.52 0.48 -3.61
N PHE A 105 -0.50 -0.08 -2.94
CA PHE A 105 -0.59 -0.39 -1.51
C PHE A 105 -0.81 0.87 -0.67
N LEU A 106 -0.13 1.97 -1.00
CA LEU A 106 -0.31 3.26 -0.29
C LEU A 106 -1.74 3.79 -0.45
N ILE A 107 -2.29 3.77 -1.66
CA ILE A 107 -3.68 4.18 -1.92
C ILE A 107 -4.65 3.35 -1.07
N VAL A 108 -4.45 2.03 -0.97
CA VAL A 108 -5.30 1.16 -0.14
C VAL A 108 -5.19 1.52 1.34
N VAL A 109 -3.99 1.78 1.87
CA VAL A 109 -3.81 2.24 3.26
C VAL A 109 -4.59 3.54 3.50
N ILE A 110 -4.51 4.50 2.58
CA ILE A 110 -5.19 5.80 2.70
C ILE A 110 -6.72 5.60 2.68
N ILE A 111 -7.24 4.86 1.71
CA ILE A 111 -8.68 4.62 1.58
C ILE A 111 -9.22 3.90 2.82
N ASN A 112 -8.56 2.84 3.27
CA ASN A 112 -9.00 2.07 4.44
C ASN A 112 -8.91 2.89 5.74
N SER A 113 -7.90 3.76 5.87
CA SER A 113 -7.80 4.67 7.01
C SER A 113 -8.95 5.69 7.00
N LEU A 114 -9.29 6.23 5.83
CA LEU A 114 -10.40 7.16 5.66
C LEU A 114 -11.75 6.52 5.99
N VAL A 115 -12.00 5.31 5.48
CA VAL A 115 -13.25 4.56 5.76
C VAL A 115 -13.39 4.29 7.25
N THR A 116 -12.32 3.84 7.92
CA THR A 116 -12.35 3.55 9.35
C THR A 116 -12.58 4.82 10.18
N ALA A 117 -11.86 5.89 9.86
CA ALA A 117 -12.00 7.17 10.54
C ALA A 117 -13.42 7.73 10.38
N SER A 118 -13.97 7.71 9.16
CA SER A 118 -15.33 8.14 8.86
C SER A 118 -16.36 7.34 9.65
N ASN A 119 -16.24 6.01 9.67
CA ASN A 119 -17.15 5.15 10.40
C ASN A 119 -17.09 5.37 11.93
N SER A 120 -15.91 5.65 12.49
CA SER A 120 -15.75 6.03 13.91
C SER A 120 -16.46 7.36 14.22
N PHE A 121 -16.28 8.39 13.39
CA PHE A 121 -16.94 9.69 13.59
C PHE A 121 -18.46 9.65 13.40
N VAL A 122 -18.93 8.99 12.34
CA VAL A 122 -20.37 8.86 12.06
C VAL A 122 -21.04 8.01 13.14
N GLY A 123 -20.43 6.91 13.57
CA GLY A 123 -20.98 6.05 14.62
C GLY A 123 -21.12 6.75 15.97
N GLU A 124 -20.15 7.59 16.36
CA GLU A 124 -20.26 8.40 17.58
C GLU A 124 -21.28 9.54 17.45
N LYS A 125 -21.44 10.10 16.25
CA LYS A 125 -22.46 11.12 15.95
C LYS A 125 -23.88 10.54 16.04
N GLU A 126 -24.12 9.38 15.44
CA GLU A 126 -25.42 8.69 15.49
C GLU A 126 -25.83 8.33 16.92
N ARG A 127 -24.86 7.97 17.76
CA ARG A 127 -25.08 7.64 19.18
C ARG A 127 -25.17 8.87 20.09
N LYS A 128 -25.03 10.08 19.54
CA LYS A 128 -24.96 11.36 20.28
C LYS A 128 -23.91 11.37 21.39
N THR A 129 -22.86 10.56 21.25
CA THR A 129 -21.81 10.45 22.28
C THR A 129 -20.63 11.37 22.04
N LEU A 130 -20.57 12.05 20.89
CA LEU A 130 -19.48 12.98 20.56
C LEU A 130 -19.35 14.13 21.57
N GLU A 131 -20.47 14.72 21.96
CA GLU A 131 -20.49 15.82 22.93
C GLU A 131 -20.02 15.32 24.31
N THR A 132 -20.55 14.20 24.76
CA THR A 132 -20.15 13.57 26.04
C THR A 132 -18.68 13.14 26.05
N LEU A 133 -18.12 12.70 24.92
CA LEU A 133 -16.70 12.32 24.81
C LEU A 133 -15.78 13.54 24.89
N LEU A 134 -16.25 14.70 24.40
CA LEU A 134 -15.52 15.98 24.48
C LEU A 134 -15.46 16.54 25.91
N PHE A 135 -16.48 16.24 26.72
CA PHE A 135 -16.55 16.64 28.14
C PHE A 135 -16.01 15.56 29.10
N ALA A 136 -15.54 14.43 28.60
CA ALA A 136 -14.93 13.40 29.43
C ALA A 136 -13.60 13.90 30.04
N PRO A 137 -13.21 13.43 31.24
CA PRO A 137 -11.95 13.81 31.88
C PRO A 137 -10.74 13.12 31.20
N ILE A 138 -10.58 13.32 29.89
CA ILE A 138 -9.54 12.74 29.04
C ILE A 138 -8.87 13.90 28.30
N SER A 139 -7.55 13.88 28.18
CA SER A 139 -6.82 14.90 27.42
C SER A 139 -7.20 14.83 25.94
N ILE A 140 -7.47 15.98 25.31
CA ILE A 140 -7.85 16.09 23.88
C ILE A 140 -6.78 15.43 22.97
N THR A 141 -5.50 15.55 23.34
CA THR A 141 -4.38 14.93 22.62
C THR A 141 -4.42 13.40 22.67
N ASP A 142 -4.74 12.82 23.83
CA ASP A 142 -4.78 11.36 24.01
C ASP A 142 -5.98 10.78 23.24
N LEU A 143 -7.11 11.48 23.23
CA LEU A 143 -8.28 11.12 22.43
C LEU A 143 -7.97 11.18 20.92
N PHE A 144 -7.33 12.25 20.45
CA PHE A 144 -6.97 12.41 19.05
C PHE A 144 -6.02 11.30 18.57
N ILE A 145 -4.95 11.03 19.33
CA ILE A 145 -3.98 9.98 18.98
C ILE A 145 -4.64 8.59 19.01
N GLY A 146 -5.52 8.34 19.98
CA GLY A 146 -6.30 7.09 20.05
C GLY A 146 -7.13 6.86 18.79
N LYS A 147 -7.82 7.89 18.29
CA LYS A 147 -8.61 7.83 17.05
C LYS A 147 -7.76 7.64 15.80
N VAL A 148 -6.61 8.30 15.71
CA VAL A 148 -5.68 8.12 14.57
C VAL A 148 -5.15 6.68 14.54
N LEU A 149 -4.75 6.13 15.69
CA LEU A 149 -4.30 4.74 15.76
C LEU A 149 -5.43 3.75 15.47
N ALA A 150 -6.66 4.06 15.91
CA ALA A 150 -7.84 3.24 15.64
C ALA A 150 -8.12 3.05 14.14
N SER A 151 -7.84 4.06 13.32
CA SER A 151 -8.04 4.00 11.87
C SER A 151 -6.82 3.48 11.10
N LEU A 152 -5.61 3.74 11.59
CA LEU A 152 -4.37 3.35 10.92
C LEU A 152 -4.05 1.86 11.08
N ILE A 153 -4.18 1.32 12.29
CA ILE A 153 -3.88 -0.11 12.57
C ILE A 153 -4.69 -1.07 11.67
N PRO A 154 -6.02 -0.95 11.53
CA PRO A 154 -6.79 -1.86 10.66
C PRO A 154 -6.39 -1.71 9.19
N ALA A 155 -6.13 -0.48 8.74
CA ALA A 155 -5.71 -0.22 7.37
C ALA A 155 -4.37 -0.91 7.06
N LEU A 156 -3.38 -0.76 7.95
CA LEU A 156 -2.09 -1.45 7.82
C LEU A 156 -2.23 -2.97 7.86
N GLY A 157 -3.06 -3.51 8.77
CA GLY A 157 -3.29 -4.94 8.88
C GLY A 157 -3.86 -5.55 7.60
N ILE A 158 -4.86 -4.89 6.99
CA ILE A 158 -5.43 -5.31 5.71
C ILE A 158 -4.38 -5.23 4.59
N THR A 159 -3.64 -4.14 4.51
CA THR A 159 -2.61 -3.96 3.48
C THR A 159 -1.51 -5.01 3.59
N ILE A 160 -1.06 -5.36 4.80
CA ILE A 160 -0.06 -6.42 5.01
C ILE A 160 -0.62 -7.78 4.57
N ALA A 161 -1.88 -8.09 4.92
CA ALA A 161 -2.51 -9.34 4.49
C ALA A 161 -2.61 -9.45 2.97
N VAL A 162 -2.97 -8.35 2.29
CA VAL A 162 -3.05 -8.31 0.82
C VAL A 162 -1.65 -8.36 0.20
N TYR A 163 -0.64 -7.72 0.79
CA TYR A 163 0.75 -7.83 0.34
C TYR A 163 1.25 -9.28 0.39
N LEU A 164 0.96 -10.02 1.47
CA LEU A 164 1.34 -11.44 1.56
C LEU A 164 0.63 -12.30 0.51
N LEU A 165 -0.64 -12.00 0.23
CA LEU A 165 -1.40 -12.67 -0.82
C LEU A 165 -0.81 -12.36 -2.20
N ASP A 166 -0.48 -11.10 -2.46
CA ASP A 166 0.08 -10.64 -3.73
C ASP A 166 1.49 -11.19 -3.98
N LEU A 167 2.29 -11.32 -2.92
CA LEU A 167 3.59 -12.00 -2.97
C LEU A 167 3.42 -13.43 -3.49
N ILE A 168 2.38 -14.16 -3.08
CA ILE A 168 2.16 -15.52 -3.59
C ILE A 168 1.64 -15.48 -5.03
N VAL A 169 0.59 -14.68 -5.30
CA VAL A 169 -0.09 -14.68 -6.60
C VAL A 169 0.82 -14.19 -7.72
N ILE A 170 1.49 -13.05 -7.55
CA ILE A 170 2.32 -12.50 -8.62
C ILE A 170 3.55 -13.35 -8.85
N ASN A 171 4.19 -13.90 -7.81
CA ASN A 171 5.32 -14.79 -8.03
C ASN A 171 4.91 -16.08 -8.77
N ILE A 172 3.71 -16.62 -8.54
CA ILE A 172 3.22 -17.77 -9.33
C ILE A 172 3.09 -17.40 -10.81
N ILE A 173 2.61 -16.20 -11.14
CA ILE A 173 2.44 -15.73 -12.51
C ILE A 173 3.79 -15.39 -13.16
N ALA A 174 4.68 -14.73 -12.42
CA ALA A 174 5.87 -14.07 -12.95
C ALA A 174 7.13 -14.97 -12.94
N TYR A 175 7.23 -15.91 -11.98
CA TYR A 175 8.40 -16.78 -11.84
C TYR A 175 8.75 -17.59 -13.10
N PRO A 176 7.79 -18.15 -13.87
CA PRO A 176 8.09 -18.85 -15.12
C PRO A 176 8.76 -17.97 -16.19
N TYR A 177 8.58 -16.65 -16.13
CA TYR A 177 9.06 -15.70 -17.14
C TYR A 177 10.39 -15.07 -16.75
N PHE A 178 10.55 -14.70 -15.47
CA PHE A 178 11.71 -13.92 -15.01
C PHE A 178 12.71 -14.76 -14.22
N GLY A 179 12.32 -15.93 -13.71
CA GLY A 179 13.20 -16.82 -12.94
C GLY A 179 13.60 -16.28 -11.56
N GLU A 180 12.94 -15.23 -11.09
CA GLU A 180 13.23 -14.56 -9.82
C GLU A 180 11.96 -14.14 -9.08
N LEU A 181 12.11 -13.83 -7.79
CA LEU A 181 11.00 -13.38 -6.95
C LEU A 181 10.93 -11.85 -6.92
N LEU A 182 10.02 -11.26 -7.69
CA LEU A 182 9.92 -9.80 -7.90
C LEU A 182 9.65 -9.02 -6.60
N PHE A 183 8.69 -9.49 -5.79
CA PHE A 183 8.23 -8.78 -4.59
C PHE A 183 9.12 -8.93 -3.36
N VAL A 184 10.11 -9.82 -3.41
CA VAL A 184 11.01 -10.08 -2.27
C VAL A 184 12.15 -9.06 -2.24
N LYS A 185 12.58 -8.56 -3.41
CA LYS A 185 13.63 -7.54 -3.53
C LYS A 185 13.10 -6.10 -3.32
N SER A 186 11.84 -5.84 -3.67
CA SER A 186 11.32 -4.49 -3.77
C SER A 186 10.97 -3.84 -2.41
N VAL A 187 11.79 -2.84 -2.05
CA VAL A 187 11.34 -1.50 -1.62
C VAL A 187 10.90 -1.30 -0.17
N TRP A 188 10.35 -2.28 0.55
CA TRP A 188 9.87 -2.02 1.93
C TRP A 188 10.99 -1.65 2.91
N LEU A 189 12.12 -2.35 2.88
CA LEU A 189 13.26 -2.05 3.75
C LEU A 189 14.00 -0.77 3.32
N LEU A 190 14.13 -0.53 2.00
CA LEU A 190 14.79 0.65 1.46
C LEU A 190 13.96 1.93 1.63
N LEU A 191 12.62 1.90 1.54
CA LEU A 191 11.78 3.07 1.85
C LEU A 191 11.74 3.39 3.33
N ILE A 192 11.70 2.37 4.20
CA ILE A 192 11.84 2.58 5.65
C ILE A 192 13.21 3.21 5.93
N PHE A 193 14.28 2.70 5.33
CA PHE A 193 15.64 3.20 5.54
C PHE A 193 15.86 4.61 4.94
N TRP A 194 15.36 4.87 3.72
CA TRP A 194 15.53 6.13 3.01
C TRP A 194 14.69 7.27 3.58
N SER A 195 13.44 6.98 3.98
CA SER A 195 12.58 7.97 4.66
C SER A 195 13.15 8.37 6.04
N LEU A 196 13.84 7.45 6.73
CA LEU A 196 14.59 7.75 7.96
C LEU A 196 15.82 8.62 7.69
N GLN A 197 16.52 8.41 6.58
CA GLN A 197 17.71 9.17 6.19
C GLN A 197 17.40 10.65 5.86
N HIS A 198 16.30 10.93 5.15
CA HIS A 198 16.01 12.29 4.69
C HIS A 198 15.51 13.22 5.82
N SER A 199 14.86 12.67 6.85
CA SER A 199 14.40 13.45 8.02
C SER A 199 15.54 13.97 8.92
N PHE A 200 16.76 13.41 8.82
CA PHE A 200 17.90 13.84 9.62
C PHE A 200 18.67 15.02 9.03
N TYR A 201 18.56 15.28 7.72
CA TYR A 201 19.31 16.35 7.05
C TYR A 201 18.70 17.75 7.19
N LEU A 202 17.38 17.86 7.41
CA LEU A 202 16.69 19.14 7.56
C LEU A 202 16.64 19.68 9.00
N ARG A 203 17.32 19.01 9.95
CA ARG A 203 17.37 19.42 11.36
C ARG A 203 18.73 19.94 11.81
N SER A 204 19.70 20.05 10.90
CA SER A 204 21.05 20.54 11.17
C SER A 204 21.48 21.73 10.30
N SER A 205 20.54 22.46 9.69
CA SER A 205 20.78 23.74 9.02
C SER A 205 20.03 24.87 9.71
#